data_AF-A0AAD1ZB58-F1
#
_entry.id   AF-A0AAD1ZB58-F1
#
_cell.length_a   1.000
_cell.length_b   1.000
_cell.length_c   1.000
_cell.angle_alpha   90.00
_cell.angle_beta   90.00
_cell.angle_gamma   90.00
#
_symmetry.space_group_name_H-M   'P 1'
#
loop_
_entity.id
_entity.type
_entity.pdbx_description
1 polymer ?
#
loop_
_entity_poly.entity_id
_entity_poly.type
_entity_poly.pdbx_seq_one_letter_code
_entity_poly.pdbx_strand_id
1 'polypeptide(L)'
;MEFFYMSLLGLFVSSVFFSLNFIFYKNKSSSSGTLPPGKTGWPVVGETLEFLTTGWKGYPEKFIYDRMAKYSSKVFRTHLLGEKAAVFCGAAGNKFLFSNENKLVQAWWPASFDKVFPSSNQTSSKEEAIKMRKMLPNFLKPEALQRYIGIIDHIAAD
;
A
#
# COMPACT_ATOMS: atom_id res chain seq x y z
N MET A 1 48.47 -15.63 -1.57
CA MET A 1 48.31 -14.56 -2.57
C MET A 1 47.05 -14.77 -3.41
N GLU A 2 46.85 -15.94 -4.02
CA GLU A 2 45.71 -16.21 -4.93
C GLU A 2 44.32 -16.03 -4.29
N PHE A 3 44.10 -16.53 -3.07
CA PHE A 3 42.83 -16.33 -2.33
C PHE A 3 42.48 -14.84 -2.11
N PHE A 4 43.50 -14.00 -1.89
CA PHE A 4 43.31 -12.57 -1.69
C PHE A 4 42.88 -11.87 -2.98
N TYR A 5 43.49 -12.23 -4.12
CA TYR A 5 43.09 -11.72 -5.44
C TYR A 5 41.68 -12.17 -5.83
N MET A 6 41.31 -13.42 -5.56
CA MET A 6 39.94 -13.92 -5.83
C MET A 6 38.89 -13.19 -4.99
N SER A 7 39.19 -12.89 -3.72
CA SER A 7 38.30 -12.10 -2.85
C SER A 7 38.13 -10.67 -3.36
N LEU A 8 39.23 -10.00 -3.73
CA LEU A 8 39.22 -8.66 -4.31
C LEU A 8 38.42 -8.60 -5.63
N LEU A 9 38.62 -9.58 -6.51
CA LEU A 9 37.88 -9.66 -7.78
C LEU A 9 36.37 -9.85 -7.52
N GLY A 10 35.99 -10.69 -6.58
CA GLY A 10 34.60 -10.89 -6.18
C GLY A 10 33.93 -9.61 -5.67
N LEU A 11 34.62 -8.85 -4.81
CA LEU A 11 34.14 -7.56 -4.31
C LEU A 11 34.00 -6.53 -5.44
N PHE A 12 34.95 -6.49 -6.37
CA PHE A 12 34.91 -5.58 -7.52
C PHE A 12 33.72 -5.90 -8.43
N VAL A 13 33.52 -7.17 -8.80
CA VAL A 13 32.39 -7.60 -9.63
C VAL A 13 31.05 -7.30 -8.95
N SER A 14 30.94 -7.58 -7.65
CA SER A 14 29.75 -7.25 -6.85
C SER A 14 29.47 -5.74 -6.86
N SER A 15 30.50 -4.91 -6.65
CA SER A 15 30.38 -3.45 -6.66
C SER A 15 29.97 -2.90 -8.02
N VAL A 16 30.54 -3.42 -9.12
CA VAL A 16 30.17 -3.04 -10.49
C VAL A 16 28.73 -3.44 -10.76
N PHE A 17 28.33 -4.66 -10.39
CA PHE A 17 26.95 -5.13 -10.55
C PHE A 17 25.96 -4.27 -9.77
N PHE A 18 26.26 -3.95 -8.51
CA PHE A 18 25.43 -3.08 -7.68
C PHE A 18 25.32 -1.66 -8.26
N SER A 19 26.43 -1.12 -8.76
CA SER A 19 26.48 0.21 -9.37
C SER A 19 25.68 0.27 -10.67
N LEU A 20 25.80 -0.75 -11.53
CA LEU A 20 25.01 -0.86 -12.75
C LEU A 20 23.53 -0.95 -12.42
N ASN A 21 23.13 -1.83 -11.50
CA ASN A 21 21.75 -1.91 -11.03
C ASN A 21 21.26 -0.56 -10.52
N PHE A 22 22.05 0.13 -9.68
CA PHE A 22 21.71 1.45 -9.16
C PHE A 22 21.49 2.48 -10.27
N ILE A 23 22.36 2.51 -11.29
CA ILE A 23 22.24 3.41 -12.45
C ILE A 23 20.99 3.07 -13.26
N PHE A 24 20.73 1.80 -13.55
CA PHE A 24 19.52 1.34 -14.27
C PHE A 24 18.24 1.66 -13.49
N TYR A 25 18.25 1.53 -12.16
CA TYR A 25 17.13 1.91 -11.29
C TYR A 25 16.89 3.43 -11.31
N LYS A 26 17.95 4.24 -11.30
CA LYS A 26 17.85 5.70 -11.35
C LYS A 26 17.34 6.22 -12.70
N ASN A 27 17.69 5.54 -13.81
CA ASN A 27 17.25 5.90 -15.16
C ASN A 27 15.77 5.58 -15.44
N LYS A 28 15.07 4.79 -14.61
CA LYS A 28 13.61 4.54 -14.75
C LYS A 28 12.72 5.72 -14.29
N SER A 29 13.25 6.93 -14.19
CA SER A 29 12.56 8.11 -13.64
C SER A 29 12.15 9.17 -14.69
N SER A 30 12.06 8.84 -15.98
CA SER A 30 11.56 9.78 -16.99
C SER A 30 10.10 9.47 -17.36
N SER A 31 9.16 9.87 -16.51
CA SER A 31 7.77 10.08 -16.93
C SER A 31 7.61 11.57 -17.24
N SER A 32 7.23 11.89 -18.47
CA SER A 32 7.07 13.24 -19.03
C SER A 32 5.84 14.00 -18.48
N GLY A 33 5.28 13.57 -17.36
CA GLY A 33 4.11 14.17 -16.73
C GLY A 33 4.44 14.81 -15.38
N THR A 34 3.66 15.81 -14.99
CA THR A 34 3.67 16.38 -13.63
C THR A 34 3.16 15.35 -12.62
N LEU A 35 4.08 14.53 -12.11
CA LEU A 35 3.79 13.60 -11.01
C LEU A 35 3.52 14.37 -9.71
N PRO A 36 2.70 13.81 -8.80
CA PRO A 36 2.49 14.42 -7.49
C PRO A 36 3.82 14.51 -6.71
N PRO A 37 3.96 15.52 -5.82
CA PRO A 37 5.18 15.73 -5.06
C PRO A 37 5.48 14.53 -4.15
N GLY A 38 6.76 14.26 -3.88
CA GLY A 38 7.18 13.16 -3.01
C GLY A 38 8.50 12.52 -3.42
N LYS A 39 8.93 11.50 -2.68
CA LYS A 39 10.19 10.76 -2.91
C LYS A 39 9.91 9.27 -3.14
N THR A 40 10.75 8.61 -3.92
CA THR A 40 10.66 7.16 -4.15
C THR A 40 11.60 6.34 -3.25
N GLY A 41 12.37 6.98 -2.37
CA GLY A 41 13.25 6.30 -1.41
C GLY A 41 14.39 5.50 -2.07
N TRP A 42 14.86 4.46 -1.35
CA TRP A 42 15.94 3.59 -1.82
C TRP A 42 15.50 2.73 -3.02
N PRO A 43 16.42 2.36 -3.93
CA PRO A 43 16.11 1.39 -4.98
C PRO A 43 15.55 0.09 -4.38
N VAL A 44 14.53 -0.49 -5.02
CA VAL A 44 13.83 -1.72 -4.62
C VAL A 44 12.96 -1.61 -3.35
N VAL A 45 13.51 -1.15 -2.22
CA VAL A 45 12.75 -1.11 -0.94
C VAL A 45 11.97 0.18 -0.73
N GLY A 46 12.35 1.27 -1.40
CA GLY A 46 11.68 2.55 -1.28
C GLY A 46 11.73 3.15 0.12
N GLU A 47 10.57 3.51 0.64
CA GLU A 47 10.32 3.99 2.00
C GLU A 47 9.72 2.92 2.92
N THR A 48 9.63 1.66 2.45
CA THR A 48 8.95 0.57 3.15
C THR A 48 9.48 0.35 4.56
N LEU A 49 10.80 0.43 4.78
CA LEU A 49 11.39 0.27 6.10
C LEU A 49 10.93 1.38 7.05
N GLU A 50 10.88 2.63 6.60
CA GLU A 50 10.40 3.75 7.42
C GLU A 50 8.94 3.52 7.79
N PHE A 51 8.09 3.15 6.82
CA PHE A 51 6.69 2.82 7.04
C PHE A 51 6.47 1.67 8.03
N LEU A 52 7.21 0.56 7.90
CA LEU A 52 7.12 -0.58 8.82
C LEU A 52 7.63 -0.23 10.21
N THR A 53 8.74 0.51 10.32
CA THR A 53 9.28 0.90 11.63
C THR A 53 8.36 1.85 12.37
N THR A 54 7.66 2.77 11.70
CA THR A 54 6.63 3.60 12.35
C THR A 54 5.46 2.77 12.85
N GLY A 55 5.05 1.75 12.09
CA GLY A 55 4.01 0.81 12.52
C GLY A 55 4.43 -0.02 13.74
N TRP A 56 5.64 -0.60 13.72
CA TRP A 56 6.16 -1.40 14.84
C TRP A 56 6.37 -0.60 16.13
N LYS A 57 6.61 0.70 16.01
CA LYS A 57 6.72 1.60 17.17
C LYS A 57 5.37 2.11 17.68
N GLY A 58 4.26 1.68 17.07
CA GLY A 58 2.90 1.99 17.52
C GLY A 58 2.31 3.29 16.97
N TYR A 59 2.93 3.91 15.97
CA TYR A 59 2.46 5.17 15.36
C TYR A 59 2.47 5.11 13.81
N PRO A 60 1.74 4.16 13.20
CA PRO A 60 1.72 3.99 11.75
C PRO A 60 1.32 5.27 10.98
N GLU A 61 0.45 6.09 11.57
CA GLU A 61 -0.04 7.36 11.02
C GLU A 61 1.05 8.42 10.87
N LYS A 62 2.11 8.36 11.69
CA LYS A 62 3.23 9.31 11.64
C LYS A 62 3.86 9.37 10.25
N PHE A 63 4.02 8.22 9.59
CA PHE A 63 4.58 8.17 8.24
C PHE A 63 3.78 9.02 7.25
N ILE A 64 2.45 8.95 7.34
CA ILE A 64 1.53 9.70 6.47
C ILE A 64 1.58 11.18 6.81
N TYR A 65 1.48 11.55 8.10
CA TYR A 65 1.49 12.95 8.53
C TYR A 65 2.81 13.66 8.19
N ASP A 66 3.95 12.99 8.39
CA ASP A 66 5.27 13.55 8.05
C ASP A 66 5.36 13.86 6.54
N ARG A 67 4.72 13.06 5.68
CA ARG A 67 4.72 13.26 4.22
C ARG A 67 3.69 14.26 3.77
N MET A 68 2.55 14.32 4.44
CA MET A 68 1.57 15.38 4.24
C MET A 68 2.18 16.76 4.54
N ALA A 69 2.90 16.89 5.65
CA ALA A 69 3.56 18.13 6.04
C ALA A 69 4.73 18.48 5.10
N LYS A 70 5.51 17.48 4.67
CA LYS A 70 6.72 17.70 3.86
C LYS A 70 6.45 17.92 2.38
N TYR A 71 5.47 17.24 1.80
CA TYR A 71 5.27 17.20 0.35
C TYR A 71 3.95 17.83 -0.08
N SER A 72 2.83 17.36 0.46
CA SER A 72 1.50 17.83 0.08
C SER A 72 0.43 17.25 1.00
N SER A 73 -0.45 18.11 1.50
CA SER A 73 -1.59 17.71 2.33
C SER A 73 -2.69 16.96 1.57
N LYS A 74 -2.64 16.94 0.23
CA LYS A 74 -3.68 16.33 -0.63
C LYS A 74 -3.26 14.98 -1.21
N VAL A 75 -2.07 14.92 -1.80
CA VAL A 75 -1.56 13.73 -2.48
C VAL A 75 -0.05 13.79 -2.56
N PHE A 76 0.61 12.68 -2.22
CA PHE A 76 2.05 12.54 -2.38
C PHE A 76 2.42 11.20 -3.01
N ARG A 77 3.58 11.15 -3.69
CA ARG A 77 4.15 9.91 -4.22
C ARG A 77 5.11 9.28 -3.22
N THR A 78 5.13 7.95 -3.18
CA THR A 78 6.04 7.14 -2.38
C THR A 78 6.36 5.80 -3.08
N HIS A 79 7.22 4.99 -2.48
CA HIS A 79 7.51 3.62 -2.92
C HIS A 79 7.41 2.70 -1.71
N LEU A 80 6.39 1.84 -1.69
CA LEU A 80 6.05 0.98 -0.55
C LEU A 80 5.85 -0.46 -1.03
N LEU A 81 6.36 -1.41 -0.24
CA LEU A 81 6.22 -2.85 -0.48
C LEU A 81 6.69 -3.28 -1.88
N GLY A 82 7.72 -2.61 -2.41
CA GLY A 82 8.27 -2.88 -3.74
C GLY A 82 7.53 -2.20 -4.90
N GLU A 83 6.50 -1.39 -4.62
CA GLU A 83 5.67 -0.75 -5.64
C GLU A 83 5.63 0.77 -5.51
N LYS A 84 5.54 1.45 -6.66
CA LYS A 84 5.36 2.91 -6.72
C LYS A 84 3.91 3.26 -6.42
N ALA A 85 3.67 4.08 -5.41
CA ALA A 85 2.32 4.41 -4.96
C ALA A 85 2.10 5.93 -4.88
N ALA A 86 0.85 6.34 -5.10
CA ALA A 86 0.36 7.68 -4.79
C ALA A 86 -0.63 7.57 -3.62
N VAL A 87 -0.35 8.30 -2.54
CA VAL A 87 -1.17 8.29 -1.33
C VAL A 87 -2.06 9.52 -1.36
N PHE A 88 -3.37 9.30 -1.44
CA PHE A 88 -4.38 10.35 -1.34
C PHE A 88 -4.72 10.60 0.13
N CYS A 89 -4.75 11.86 0.51
CA CYS A 89 -4.91 12.29 1.90
C CYS A 89 -6.18 13.13 2.09
N GLY A 90 -6.71 13.10 3.32
CA GLY A 90 -7.85 13.89 3.74
C GLY A 90 -9.20 13.47 3.13
N ALA A 91 -10.26 14.16 3.53
CA ALA A 91 -11.63 13.83 3.15
C ALA A 91 -11.85 13.88 1.63
N ALA A 92 -11.25 14.85 0.94
CA ALA A 92 -11.37 14.97 -0.52
C ALA A 92 -10.70 13.79 -1.25
N GLY A 93 -9.52 13.36 -0.80
CA GLY A 93 -8.81 12.20 -1.36
C GLY A 93 -9.58 10.90 -1.15
N ASN A 94 -10.08 10.69 0.08
CA ASN A 94 -10.91 9.52 0.40
C ASN A 94 -12.18 9.49 -0.45
N LYS A 95 -12.89 10.63 -0.55
CA LYS A 95 -14.10 10.73 -1.39
C LYS A 95 -13.78 10.43 -2.85
N PHE A 96 -12.66 10.92 -3.38
CA PHE A 96 -12.23 10.63 -4.75
C PHE A 96 -12.00 9.14 -4.98
N LEU A 97 -11.26 8.45 -4.09
CA LEU A 97 -11.00 7.02 -4.22
C LEU A 97 -12.29 6.19 -4.13
N PHE A 98 -13.12 6.42 -3.09
CA PHE A 98 -14.32 5.60 -2.86
C PHE A 98 -15.44 5.88 -3.85
N SER A 99 -15.57 7.11 -4.39
CA SER A 99 -16.60 7.43 -5.38
C SER A 99 -16.27 6.87 -6.78
N ASN A 100 -15.00 6.59 -7.04
CA ASN A 100 -14.49 6.10 -8.33
C ASN A 100 -14.04 4.64 -8.28
N GLU A 101 -14.41 3.90 -7.24
CA GLU A 101 -14.20 2.46 -7.13
C GLU A 101 -14.82 1.75 -8.34
N ASN A 102 -14.04 0.87 -8.98
CA ASN A 102 -14.37 0.15 -10.23
C ASN A 102 -14.60 1.05 -11.46
N LYS A 103 -14.33 2.36 -11.39
CA LYS A 103 -14.40 3.30 -12.53
C LYS A 103 -13.02 3.82 -12.94
N LEU A 104 -12.31 4.44 -12.00
CA LEU A 104 -10.96 4.99 -12.20
C LEU A 104 -9.91 4.26 -11.37
N VAL A 105 -10.34 3.64 -10.26
CA VAL A 105 -9.47 2.90 -9.35
C VAL A 105 -10.09 1.55 -9.04
N GLN A 106 -9.25 0.55 -8.77
CA GLN A 106 -9.69 -0.78 -8.35
C GLN A 106 -8.92 -1.19 -7.09
N ALA A 107 -9.57 -1.99 -6.25
CA ALA A 107 -8.87 -2.63 -5.14
C ALA A 107 -7.75 -3.50 -5.69
N TRP A 108 -6.58 -3.39 -5.08
CA TRP A 108 -5.38 -4.12 -5.48
C TRP A 108 -4.61 -4.52 -4.22
N TRP A 109 -4.12 -5.77 -4.22
CA TRP A 109 -3.24 -6.29 -3.19
C TRP A 109 -1.91 -6.71 -3.83
N PRO A 110 -0.77 -6.52 -3.13
CA PRO A 110 0.50 -7.06 -3.59
C PRO A 110 0.43 -8.59 -3.68
N ALA A 111 1.13 -9.18 -4.65
CA ALA A 111 1.17 -10.65 -4.82
C ALA A 111 1.63 -11.39 -3.56
N SER A 112 2.42 -10.74 -2.71
CA SER A 112 2.83 -11.26 -1.40
C SER A 112 1.65 -11.41 -0.42
N PHE A 113 0.68 -10.49 -0.46
CA PHE A 113 -0.53 -10.55 0.36
C PHE A 113 -1.46 -11.65 -0.12
N ASP A 114 -1.64 -11.82 -1.43
CA ASP A 114 -2.50 -12.88 -1.99
C ASP A 114 -1.99 -14.28 -1.62
N LYS A 115 -0.67 -14.46 -1.46
CA LYS A 115 -0.08 -15.73 -1.01
C LYS A 115 -0.32 -16.03 0.47
N VAL A 116 -0.37 -15.00 1.32
CA VAL A 116 -0.58 -15.14 2.76
C VAL A 116 -2.07 -15.26 3.10
N PHE A 117 -2.91 -14.54 2.35
CA PHE A 117 -4.36 -14.52 2.50
C PHE A 117 -5.02 -15.01 1.21
N PRO A 118 -4.94 -16.32 0.89
CA PRO A 118 -5.59 -16.85 -0.30
C PRO A 118 -7.09 -16.63 -0.21
N SER A 119 -7.67 -15.97 -1.22
CA SER A 119 -9.13 -15.88 -1.33
C SER A 119 -9.72 -17.27 -1.55
N SER A 120 -10.83 -17.54 -0.89
CA SER A 120 -11.47 -18.85 -0.88
C SER A 120 -12.08 -19.14 -2.25
N ASN A 121 -11.47 -20.07 -2.99
CA ASN A 121 -12.06 -20.78 -4.14
C ASN A 121 -12.40 -19.93 -5.39
N GLN A 122 -11.44 -19.85 -6.33
CA GLN A 122 -11.65 -19.58 -7.77
C GLN A 122 -12.38 -18.28 -8.17
N THR A 123 -12.68 -17.38 -7.24
CA THR A 123 -13.12 -16.01 -7.52
C THR A 123 -12.04 -15.03 -7.08
N SER A 124 -11.77 -13.99 -7.87
CA SER A 124 -10.86 -12.95 -7.38
C SER A 124 -11.55 -12.22 -6.22
N SER A 125 -10.75 -11.70 -5.29
CA SER A 125 -11.23 -10.93 -4.13
C SER A 125 -12.25 -9.84 -4.51
N LYS A 126 -12.18 -9.35 -5.76
CA LYS A 126 -13.12 -8.42 -6.36
C LYS A 126 -14.53 -9.00 -6.53
N GLU A 127 -14.68 -10.20 -7.09
CA GLU A 127 -15.99 -10.81 -7.34
C GLU A 127 -16.70 -11.12 -6.02
N GLU A 128 -15.95 -11.58 -5.02
CA GLU A 128 -16.46 -11.85 -3.67
C GLU A 128 -16.94 -10.57 -2.99
N ALA A 129 -16.16 -9.49 -3.06
CA ALA A 129 -16.53 -8.19 -2.49
C ALA A 129 -17.81 -7.64 -3.15
N ILE A 130 -17.94 -7.76 -4.48
CA ILE A 130 -19.15 -7.33 -5.21
C ILE A 130 -20.35 -8.16 -4.78
N LYS A 131 -20.19 -9.50 -4.66
CA LYS A 131 -21.26 -10.41 -4.24
C LYS A 131 -21.72 -10.10 -2.80
N MET A 132 -20.78 -9.93 -1.88
CA MET A 132 -21.06 -9.55 -0.49
C MET A 132 -21.78 -8.20 -0.42
N ARG A 133 -21.33 -7.20 -1.17
CA ARG A 133 -21.94 -5.86 -1.21
C ARG A 133 -23.36 -5.86 -1.77
N LYS A 134 -23.70 -6.81 -2.66
CA LYS A 134 -25.08 -7.02 -3.13
C LYS A 134 -25.96 -7.68 -2.06
N MET A 135 -25.41 -8.52 -1.19
CA MET A 135 -26.16 -9.23 -0.15
C MET A 135 -26.36 -8.40 1.12
N LEU A 136 -25.34 -7.64 1.53
CA LEU A 136 -25.34 -6.84 2.77
C LEU A 136 -26.58 -5.94 2.96
N PRO A 137 -27.09 -5.23 1.93
CA PRO A 137 -28.25 -4.37 2.09
C PRO A 137 -29.49 -5.10 2.59
N ASN A 138 -29.64 -6.41 2.33
CA ASN A 138 -30.78 -7.18 2.84
C ASN A 138 -30.69 -7.49 4.34
N PHE A 139 -29.48 -7.61 4.88
CA PHE A 139 -29.24 -7.85 6.30
C PHE A 139 -29.20 -6.56 7.12
N LEU A 140 -28.79 -5.45 6.50
CA LEU A 140 -28.65 -4.14 7.14
C LEU A 140 -29.87 -3.22 6.93
N LYS A 141 -31.01 -3.75 6.49
CA LYS A 141 -32.24 -2.95 6.38
C LYS A 141 -32.70 -2.51 7.78
N PRO A 142 -33.31 -1.32 7.91
CA PRO A 142 -33.84 -0.85 9.19
C PRO A 142 -34.72 -1.90 9.90
N GLU A 143 -35.56 -2.62 9.15
CA GLU A 143 -36.47 -3.63 9.69
C GLU A 143 -35.74 -4.88 10.19
N ALA A 144 -34.62 -5.25 9.56
CA ALA A 144 -33.77 -6.34 9.99
C ALA A 144 -32.95 -5.94 11.23
N LEU A 145 -32.42 -4.71 11.25
CA LEU A 145 -31.65 -4.17 12.36
C LEU A 145 -32.50 -3.96 13.61
N GLN A 146 -33.77 -3.59 13.47
CA GLN A 146 -34.69 -3.39 14.59
C GLN A 146 -34.83 -4.65 15.47
N ARG A 147 -34.71 -5.84 14.88
CA ARG A 147 -34.75 -7.12 15.61
C ARG A 147 -33.53 -7.35 16.50
N TYR A 148 -32.41 -6.69 16.19
CA TYR A 148 -31.17 -6.80 16.95
C TYR A 148 -31.04 -5.73 18.04
N ILE A 149 -31.86 -4.66 18.03
CA ILE A 149 -31.77 -3.57 19.01
C ILE A 149 -31.89 -4.08 20.45
N GLY A 150 -32.89 -4.93 20.74
CA GLY A 150 -33.07 -5.44 22.10
C GLY A 150 -31.91 -6.32 22.60
N ILE A 151 -31.20 -7.00 21.69
CA ILE A 151 -30.01 -7.79 22.02
C ILE A 151 -28.82 -6.85 22.28
N ILE A 152 -28.65 -5.83 21.44
CA ILE A 152 -27.60 -4.83 21.60
C ILE A 152 -27.78 -4.07 22.92
N ASP A 153 -29.00 -3.64 23.24
CA ASP A 153 -29.31 -2.91 24.48
C ASP A 153 -29.05 -3.78 25.71
N HIS A 154 -29.39 -5.07 25.66
CA HIS A 154 -29.06 -5.98 26.76
C HIS A 154 -27.54 -6.14 26.93
N ILE A 155 -26.78 -6.34 25.84
CA ILE A 155 -25.34 -6.55 25.92
C ILE A 155 -24.59 -5.27 26.32
N ALA A 156 -25.07 -4.10 25.88
CA ALA A 156 -24.44 -2.82 26.19
C ALA A 156 -24.78 -2.28 27.60
N ALA A 157 -25.78 -2.86 28.26
CA ALA A 157 -26.16 -2.51 29.62
C ALA A 157 -25.34 -3.24 30.71
N ASP A 158 -24.62 -4.31 30.34
CA ASP A 158 -23.61 -4.99 31.16
C ASP A 158 -22.22 -4.31 31.04
#